data_AF-A0A523YXQ7-F1
#
_entry.id   AF-A0A523YXQ7-F1
#
_cell.length_a   1.000
_cell.length_b   1.000
_cell.length_c   1.000
_cell.angle_alpha   90.00
_cell.angle_beta   90.00
_cell.angle_gamma   90.00
#
_symmetry.space_group_name_H-M   'P 1'
#
loop_
_entity.id
_entity.type
_entity.pdbx_description
1 polymer ?
#
loop_
_entity_poly.entity_id
_entity_poly.type
_entity_poly.pdbx_seq_one_letter_code
_entity_poly.pdbx_strand_id
1 'polypeptide(L)'
;MRKNRMLLILSILVMAAMVLGACATPTEAPTEAPAPEPTKAPEPTEVPPPPPALGSEEYPIQVLFVPSVDIDFMIAGGVLIEQALNEATGMFFEVSIPTSYAATIEAMCASPDDTIGFIPAMGYALASQLCGVEPGLASERYGWNVYWTEFLVARDSDFQTLEDLEGATWAYPDAGSTSGYLYPLAIFADMGITIGDKVEAGGHPQAVKAVYNGEADVGTAYFSAPRLPEGNWTVDMAPDIPDELVEECGLNEDGKLFCGGYRVMDARSAIREEAPDVVQKVRILALSSEIPNDTMSYSPNFPMDLREIINAAITEYVASDACAETLCNENFYDWTATGPIFDENFDGIRILMEAQGITLENIGE
;
A
#
# COMPACT_ATOMS: atom_id res chain seq x y z
N MET A 1 60.97 13.44 -23.76
CA MET A 1 62.25 13.95 -23.21
C MET A 1 62.22 15.47 -23.13
N ARG A 2 62.04 16.05 -21.94
CA ARG A 2 62.63 17.36 -21.55
C ARG A 2 62.38 17.64 -20.06
N LYS A 3 62.83 16.70 -19.23
CA LYS A 3 62.97 16.83 -17.76
C LYS A 3 64.18 17.71 -17.35
N ASN A 4 64.73 18.51 -18.28
CA ASN A 4 66.03 19.19 -18.14
C ASN A 4 65.95 20.73 -18.12
N ARG A 5 64.79 21.33 -17.82
CA ARG A 5 64.68 22.80 -17.69
C ARG A 5 64.61 23.33 -16.27
N MET A 6 64.48 22.46 -15.27
CA MET A 6 64.24 22.88 -13.88
C MET A 6 65.49 22.83 -12.98
N LEU A 7 66.64 22.39 -13.51
CA LEU A 7 67.89 22.19 -12.75
C LEU A 7 68.97 23.25 -13.01
N LEU A 8 68.69 24.32 -13.77
CA LEU A 8 69.69 25.33 -14.13
C LEU A 8 69.59 26.66 -13.36
N ILE A 9 68.63 26.81 -12.43
CA ILE A 9 68.44 28.05 -11.66
C ILE A 9 68.96 27.92 -10.21
N LEU A 10 69.33 26.70 -9.79
CA LEU A 10 69.77 26.40 -8.42
C LEU A 10 71.31 26.33 -8.25
N SER A 11 72.07 26.96 -9.15
CA SER A 11 73.54 26.78 -9.24
C SER A 11 74.33 28.08 -9.37
N ILE A 12 73.72 29.23 -9.06
CA ILE A 12 74.44 30.47 -8.74
C ILE A 12 74.32 30.62 -7.22
N LEU A 13 74.97 29.72 -6.47
CA LEU A 13 76.30 30.00 -5.91
C LEU A 13 76.32 31.43 -5.34
N VAL A 14 76.11 31.60 -4.03
CA VAL A 14 76.99 31.03 -2.99
C VAL A 14 78.44 31.16 -3.43
N MET A 15 78.92 32.40 -3.60
CA MET A 15 80.31 32.83 -3.33
C MET A 15 80.56 34.25 -3.86
N ALA A 16 80.37 35.23 -2.98
CA ALA A 16 81.05 36.55 -2.91
C ALA A 16 80.10 37.49 -2.15
N ALA A 17 80.42 38.08 -1.01
CA ALA A 17 81.66 38.15 -0.28
C ALA A 17 81.30 38.52 1.17
N MET A 18 81.86 37.80 2.13
CA MET A 18 82.14 38.35 3.45
C MET A 18 82.96 39.62 3.28
N VAL A 19 82.74 40.64 4.12
CA VAL A 19 83.77 41.51 4.76
C VAL A 19 83.11 42.72 5.44
N LEU A 20 83.44 42.89 6.74
CA LEU A 20 83.33 44.09 7.59
C LEU A 20 81.91 44.48 8.05
N GLY A 21 81.65 44.83 9.32
CA GLY A 21 82.53 45.13 10.44
C GLY A 21 81.66 45.63 11.60
N ALA A 22 82.15 45.42 12.82
CA ALA A 22 81.51 45.74 14.08
C ALA A 22 81.08 47.20 14.23
N CYS A 23 79.96 47.43 14.92
CA CYS A 23 79.91 48.29 16.12
C CYS A 23 78.52 48.16 16.79
N ALA A 24 78.55 47.77 18.07
CA ALA A 24 77.40 47.62 18.94
C ALA A 24 76.93 48.98 19.47
N THR A 25 75.62 49.17 19.57
CA THR A 25 74.96 50.21 20.37
C THR A 25 74.37 49.60 21.64
N PRO A 26 74.21 50.36 22.74
CA PRO A 26 73.91 49.82 24.05
C PRO A 26 72.47 49.34 24.17
N THR A 27 72.30 48.19 24.82
CA THR A 27 71.05 47.58 25.24
C THR A 27 70.22 48.52 26.13
N GLU A 28 69.03 48.90 25.68
CA GLU A 28 67.94 49.30 26.58
C GLU A 28 67.40 48.05 27.30
N ALA A 29 67.14 48.19 28.60
CA ALA A 29 66.55 47.13 29.41
C ALA A 29 65.16 46.75 28.86
N PRO A 30 64.78 45.46 28.85
CA PRO A 30 63.46 45.08 28.36
C PRO A 30 62.39 45.58 29.34
N THR A 31 61.49 46.42 28.85
CA THR A 31 60.18 46.62 29.47
C THR A 31 59.42 45.30 29.41
N GLU A 32 59.00 44.79 30.56
CA GLU A 32 58.23 43.56 30.69
C GLU A 32 56.93 43.68 29.87
N ALA A 33 56.80 42.87 28.82
CA ALA A 33 55.57 42.79 28.04
C ALA A 33 54.47 42.15 28.92
N PRO A 34 53.20 42.61 28.84
CA PRO A 34 52.11 41.93 29.52
C PRO A 34 52.01 40.49 28.99
N ALA A 35 51.86 39.53 29.89
CA ALA A 35 51.60 38.14 29.52
C ALA A 35 50.39 38.08 28.56
N PRO A 36 50.42 37.27 27.50
CA PRO A 36 49.27 37.09 26.63
C PRO A 36 48.11 36.55 27.47
N GLU A 37 46.94 37.18 27.37
CA GLU A 37 45.73 36.65 27.98
C GLU A 37 45.50 35.21 27.46
N PRO A 38 45.06 34.28 28.32
CA PRO A 38 44.79 32.93 27.88
C PRO A 38 43.71 32.98 26.80
N THR A 39 44.05 32.49 25.61
CA THR A 39 43.08 32.27 24.55
C THR A 39 41.98 31.37 25.11
N LYS A 40 40.74 31.88 25.19
CA LYS A 40 39.59 31.06 25.56
C LYS A 40 39.58 29.82 24.67
N ALA A 41 39.50 28.65 25.29
CA ALA A 41 39.28 27.41 24.57
C ALA A 41 38.05 27.58 23.64
N PRO A 42 38.07 27.03 22.42
CA PRO A 42 36.88 27.02 21.59
C PRO A 42 35.74 26.40 22.40
N GLU A 43 34.59 27.07 22.44
CA GLU A 43 33.38 26.51 23.04
C GLU A 43 33.12 25.13 22.40
N PRO A 44 32.73 24.11 23.20
CA PRO A 44 32.35 22.82 22.63
C PRO A 44 31.27 23.09 21.58
N THR A 45 31.48 22.62 20.35
CA THR A 45 30.44 22.59 19.34
C THR A 45 29.26 21.85 19.95
N GLU A 46 28.12 22.53 20.11
CA GLU A 46 26.89 21.91 20.62
C GLU A 46 26.63 20.65 19.80
N VAL A 47 26.52 19.51 20.48
CA VAL A 47 26.12 18.26 19.82
C VAL A 47 24.71 18.52 19.27
N PRO A 48 24.47 18.33 17.96
CA PRO A 48 23.14 18.51 17.42
C PRO A 48 22.15 17.63 18.20
N PRO A 49 20.91 18.11 18.44
CA PRO A 49 19.91 17.31 19.15
C PRO A 49 19.74 15.96 18.44
N PRO A 50 19.45 14.88 19.18
CA PRO A 50 19.16 13.59 18.55
C PRO A 50 17.98 13.76 17.58
N PRO A 51 17.96 12.97 16.47
CA PRO A 51 16.83 13.01 15.55
C PRO A 51 15.53 12.66 16.30
N PRO A 52 14.37 13.19 15.83
CA PRO A 52 13.09 12.87 16.43
C PRO A 52 12.84 11.36 16.41
N ALA A 53 12.18 10.85 17.45
CA ALA A 53 11.85 9.44 17.55
C ALA A 53 10.69 9.10 16.60
N LEU A 54 10.74 7.92 15.97
CA LEU A 54 9.64 7.42 15.15
C LEU A 54 8.34 7.36 15.97
N GLY A 55 7.24 7.83 15.39
CA GLY A 55 5.95 7.96 16.06
C GLY A 55 5.83 9.21 16.95
N SER A 56 6.79 10.13 16.91
CA SER A 56 6.63 11.47 17.52
C SER A 56 5.91 12.43 16.59
N GLU A 57 5.42 13.55 17.10
CA GLU A 57 4.75 14.58 16.29
C GLU A 57 5.67 15.14 15.18
N GLU A 58 6.98 15.20 15.43
CA GLU A 58 7.99 15.65 14.45
C GLU A 58 8.42 14.55 13.48
N TYR A 59 8.09 13.28 13.77
CA TYR A 59 8.38 12.14 12.90
C TYR A 59 7.29 11.07 12.99
N PRO A 60 6.10 11.34 12.41
CA PRO A 60 4.96 10.44 12.48
C PRO A 60 5.17 9.19 11.62
N ILE A 61 4.55 8.09 12.04
CA ILE A 61 4.50 6.84 11.27
C ILE A 61 3.60 7.04 10.06
N GLN A 62 4.11 6.72 8.87
CA GLN A 62 3.37 6.85 7.63
C GLN A 62 2.46 5.64 7.43
N VAL A 63 1.17 5.87 7.18
CA VAL A 63 0.17 4.82 6.95
C VAL A 63 -0.41 4.97 5.55
N LEU A 64 -0.16 3.99 4.69
CA LEU A 64 -0.54 4.03 3.29
C LEU A 64 -1.70 3.07 3.01
N PHE A 65 -2.73 3.56 2.32
CA PHE A 65 -3.84 2.74 1.84
C PHE A 65 -3.87 2.73 0.31
N VAL A 66 -4.09 1.56 -0.30
CA VAL A 66 -4.32 1.49 -1.75
C VAL A 66 -5.71 2.05 -2.10
N PRO A 67 -5.85 2.78 -3.23
CA PRO A 67 -7.11 3.40 -3.65
C PRO A 67 -8.07 2.35 -4.27
N SER A 68 -8.60 1.43 -3.47
CA SER A 68 -9.40 0.29 -3.97
C SER A 68 -10.90 0.54 -4.05
N VAL A 69 -11.40 1.51 -3.26
CA VAL A 69 -12.82 1.77 -2.99
C VAL A 69 -13.11 3.28 -3.03
N ASP A 70 -14.00 3.81 -2.18
CA ASP A 70 -14.34 5.22 -2.11
C ASP A 70 -13.19 6.05 -1.52
N ILE A 71 -12.43 6.72 -2.38
CA ILE A 71 -11.25 7.50 -2.00
C ILE A 71 -11.62 8.68 -1.08
N ASP A 72 -12.74 9.36 -1.32
CA ASP A 72 -13.16 10.50 -0.50
C ASP A 72 -13.52 10.05 0.92
N PHE A 73 -14.22 8.92 1.02
CA PHE A 73 -14.49 8.27 2.30
C PHE A 73 -13.19 7.83 2.98
N MET A 74 -12.23 7.28 2.23
CA MET A 74 -10.95 6.86 2.78
C MET A 74 -10.12 8.01 3.36
N ILE A 75 -10.07 9.16 2.67
CA ILE A 75 -9.37 10.36 3.16
C ILE A 75 -10.01 10.84 4.48
N ALA A 76 -11.34 10.88 4.54
CA ALA A 76 -12.06 11.28 5.75
C ALA A 76 -11.80 10.29 6.90
N GLY A 77 -11.82 8.98 6.60
CA GLY A 77 -11.54 7.91 7.55
C GLY A 77 -10.09 7.92 8.06
N GLY A 78 -9.13 8.33 7.24
CA GLY A 78 -7.72 8.43 7.62
C GLY A 78 -7.49 9.29 8.86
N VAL A 79 -8.13 10.46 8.94
CA VAL A 79 -8.04 11.37 10.10
C VAL A 79 -8.56 10.71 11.38
N LEU A 80 -9.61 9.88 11.27
CA LEU A 80 -10.16 9.16 12.42
C LEU A 80 -9.26 7.99 12.86
N ILE A 81 -8.59 7.33 11.91
CA ILE A 81 -7.59 6.29 12.20
C ILE A 81 -6.39 6.91 12.93
N GLU A 82 -5.87 8.04 12.46
CA GLU A 82 -4.76 8.75 13.12
C GLU A 82 -5.09 9.07 14.58
N GLN A 83 -6.29 9.61 14.83
CA GLN A 83 -6.75 9.94 16.17
C GLN A 83 -6.89 8.70 17.05
N ALA A 84 -7.55 7.65 16.55
CA ALA A 84 -7.76 6.43 17.32
C ALA A 84 -6.44 5.74 17.69
N LEU A 85 -5.50 5.67 16.74
CA LEU A 85 -4.19 5.09 16.99
C LEU A 85 -3.34 5.96 17.91
N ASN A 86 -3.42 7.28 17.82
CA ASN A 86 -2.76 8.18 18.76
C ASN A 86 -3.30 8.00 20.18
N GLU A 87 -4.62 7.91 20.36
CA GLU A 87 -5.24 7.67 21.66
C GLU A 87 -4.82 6.31 22.24
N ALA A 88 -4.72 5.27 21.40
CA ALA A 88 -4.37 3.92 21.83
C ALA A 88 -2.87 3.75 22.16
N THR A 89 -1.99 4.43 21.41
CA THR A 89 -0.54 4.16 21.46
C THR A 89 0.31 5.32 21.97
N GLY A 90 -0.23 6.54 21.95
CA GLY A 90 0.53 7.79 22.16
C GLY A 90 1.44 8.18 21.00
N MET A 91 1.41 7.47 19.87
CA MET A 91 2.21 7.75 18.68
C MET A 91 1.43 8.58 17.67
N PHE A 92 2.15 9.36 16.86
CA PHE A 92 1.59 10.14 15.77
C PHE A 92 1.67 9.35 14.46
N PHE A 93 0.59 9.41 13.70
CA PHE A 93 0.44 8.74 12.42
C PHE A 93 0.03 9.78 11.38
N GLU A 94 0.44 9.55 10.14
CA GLU A 94 0.02 10.34 8.99
C GLU A 94 -0.51 9.36 7.92
N VAL A 95 -1.80 9.46 7.65
CA VAL A 95 -2.48 8.61 6.67
C VAL A 95 -2.41 9.27 5.30
N SER A 96 -2.04 8.49 4.29
CA SER A 96 -2.15 8.91 2.89
C SER A 96 -2.68 7.79 1.99
N ILE A 97 -3.33 8.21 0.91
CA ILE A 97 -3.85 7.33 -0.13
C ILE A 97 -3.13 7.70 -1.43
N PRO A 98 -2.10 6.92 -1.83
CA PRO A 98 -1.42 7.14 -3.09
C PRO A 98 -2.35 6.99 -4.30
N THR A 99 -1.93 7.51 -5.45
CA THR A 99 -2.77 7.58 -6.66
C THR A 99 -2.92 6.25 -7.39
N SER A 100 -2.14 5.22 -7.03
CA SER A 100 -2.21 3.87 -7.60
C SER A 100 -1.60 2.85 -6.66
N TYR A 101 -1.79 1.56 -6.93
CA TYR A 101 -1.23 0.49 -6.11
C TYR A 101 0.30 0.44 -6.24
N ALA A 102 0.82 0.68 -7.44
CA ALA A 102 2.26 0.78 -7.68
C ALA A 102 2.87 1.95 -6.89
N ALA A 103 2.21 3.11 -6.84
CA ALA A 103 2.69 4.26 -6.07
C ALA A 103 2.75 3.96 -4.56
N THR A 104 1.84 3.14 -4.03
CA THR A 104 1.91 2.66 -2.63
C THR A 104 3.16 1.81 -2.40
N ILE A 105 3.46 0.87 -3.31
CA ILE A 105 4.66 0.02 -3.21
C ILE A 105 5.93 0.86 -3.28
N GLU A 106 6.00 1.80 -4.23
CA GLU A 106 7.13 2.71 -4.39
C GLU A 106 7.35 3.56 -3.13
N ALA A 107 6.28 4.10 -2.54
CA ALA A 107 6.34 4.87 -1.31
C ALA A 107 6.86 4.04 -0.12
N MET A 108 6.38 2.80 0.03
CA MET A 108 6.90 1.89 1.07
C MET A 108 8.39 1.58 0.87
N CYS A 109 8.81 1.33 -0.38
CA CYS A 109 10.21 1.03 -0.67
C CYS A 109 11.13 2.26 -0.54
N ALA A 110 10.60 3.46 -0.73
CA ALA A 110 11.34 4.71 -0.54
C ALA A 110 11.53 5.08 0.94
N SER A 111 10.69 4.53 1.83
CA SER A 111 10.70 4.83 3.27
C SER A 111 10.82 3.56 4.12
N PRO A 112 12.04 3.00 4.22
CA PRO A 112 12.25 1.66 4.76
C PRO A 112 12.09 1.53 6.27
N ASP A 113 11.98 2.65 7.00
CA ASP A 113 12.11 2.68 8.47
C ASP A 113 10.79 3.03 9.22
N ASP A 114 9.80 3.61 8.55
CA ASP A 114 8.69 4.32 9.21
C ASP A 114 7.30 4.11 8.60
N THR A 115 7.17 3.20 7.64
CA THR A 115 5.94 3.06 6.86
C THR A 115 5.20 1.76 7.14
N ILE A 116 3.88 1.87 7.22
CA ILE A 116 2.89 0.81 7.27
C ILE A 116 2.03 0.90 6.01
N GLY A 117 1.87 -0.20 5.27
CA GLY A 117 1.02 -0.27 4.09
C GLY A 117 -0.11 -1.26 4.27
N PHE A 118 -1.33 -0.85 3.96
CA PHE A 118 -2.48 -1.74 3.80
C PHE A 118 -2.60 -2.10 2.33
N ILE A 119 -2.06 -3.27 1.98
CA ILE A 119 -1.81 -3.69 0.60
C ILE A 119 -2.40 -5.08 0.33
N PRO A 120 -2.85 -5.34 -0.91
CA PRO A 120 -3.35 -6.65 -1.28
C PRO A 120 -2.20 -7.65 -1.45
N ALA A 121 -2.53 -8.93 -1.60
CA ALA A 121 -1.56 -10.02 -1.61
C ALA A 121 -0.47 -9.90 -2.70
N MET A 122 -0.84 -9.48 -3.91
CA MET A 122 0.11 -9.18 -4.99
C MET A 122 1.01 -7.98 -4.67
N GLY A 123 0.42 -6.91 -4.11
CA GLY A 123 1.18 -5.71 -3.72
C GLY A 123 2.21 -6.03 -2.64
N TYR A 124 1.83 -6.84 -1.66
CA TYR A 124 2.75 -7.38 -0.67
C TYR A 124 3.86 -8.21 -1.29
N ALA A 125 3.52 -9.19 -2.15
CA ALA A 125 4.50 -10.08 -2.77
C ALA A 125 5.55 -9.29 -3.59
N LEU A 126 5.11 -8.26 -4.32
CA LEU A 126 5.99 -7.32 -5.02
C LEU A 126 6.88 -6.54 -4.05
N ALA A 127 6.30 -5.87 -3.05
CA ALA A 127 7.05 -5.04 -2.11
C ALA A 127 8.07 -5.86 -1.29
N SER A 128 7.70 -7.06 -0.88
CA SER A 128 8.58 -8.03 -0.22
C SER A 128 9.78 -8.40 -1.09
N GLN A 129 9.56 -8.74 -2.36
CA GLN A 129 10.63 -9.08 -3.31
C GLN A 129 11.56 -7.89 -3.63
N LEU A 130 11.01 -6.69 -3.70
CA LEU A 130 11.73 -5.50 -4.14
C LEU A 130 12.55 -4.85 -3.03
N CYS A 131 11.95 -4.68 -1.85
CA CYS A 131 12.53 -3.89 -0.77
C CYS A 131 12.41 -4.54 0.61
N GLY A 132 11.91 -5.78 0.71
CA GLY A 132 11.88 -6.52 1.97
C GLY A 132 10.76 -6.10 2.92
N VAL A 133 9.64 -5.60 2.40
CA VAL A 133 8.42 -5.40 3.20
C VAL A 133 8.00 -6.71 3.86
N GLU A 134 7.59 -6.63 5.13
CA GLU A 134 7.22 -7.77 5.96
C GLU A 134 5.75 -7.67 6.40
N PRO A 135 5.02 -8.78 6.51
CA PRO A 135 3.60 -8.75 6.81
C PRO A 135 3.38 -8.62 8.33
N GLY A 136 2.31 -7.94 8.73
CA GLY A 136 1.96 -7.71 10.13
C GLY A 136 0.67 -8.41 10.52
N LEU A 137 -0.45 -7.87 10.04
CA LEU A 137 -1.79 -8.42 10.25
C LEU A 137 -2.46 -8.68 8.90
N ALA A 138 -3.35 -9.67 8.86
CA ALA A 138 -4.30 -9.86 7.77
C ALA A 138 -5.68 -9.41 8.21
N SER A 139 -6.45 -8.92 7.23
CA SER A 139 -7.87 -8.67 7.42
C SER A 139 -8.64 -9.98 7.60
N GLU A 140 -9.70 -9.94 8.40
CA GLU A 140 -10.76 -10.94 8.39
C GLU A 140 -12.09 -10.23 8.10
N ARG A 141 -12.85 -10.77 7.14
CA ARG A 141 -14.13 -10.21 6.70
C ARG A 141 -15.22 -11.24 6.96
N TYR A 142 -16.09 -10.96 7.91
CA TYR A 142 -17.24 -11.81 8.27
C TYR A 142 -16.87 -13.25 8.60
N GLY A 143 -15.75 -13.43 9.29
CA GLY A 143 -15.20 -14.75 9.67
C GLY A 143 -14.41 -15.45 8.57
N TRP A 144 -14.18 -14.79 7.42
CA TRP A 144 -13.32 -15.30 6.36
C TRP A 144 -11.93 -14.67 6.43
N ASN A 145 -10.92 -15.53 6.55
CA ASN A 145 -9.50 -15.19 6.45
C ASN A 145 -8.94 -15.29 5.01
N VAL A 146 -9.84 -15.53 4.05
CA VAL A 146 -9.60 -15.57 2.61
C VAL A 146 -10.72 -14.80 1.91
N TYR A 147 -10.50 -14.47 0.65
CA TYR A 147 -11.54 -13.94 -0.24
C TYR A 147 -11.36 -14.50 -1.65
N TRP A 148 -12.17 -14.05 -2.60
CA TRP A 148 -12.14 -14.54 -3.98
C TRP A 148 -12.20 -13.37 -4.97
N THR A 149 -11.86 -13.66 -6.22
CA THR A 149 -12.26 -12.84 -7.36
C THR A 149 -13.69 -13.18 -7.74
N GLU A 150 -14.50 -12.17 -8.06
CA GLU A 150 -15.73 -12.35 -8.84
C GLU A 150 -15.54 -11.86 -10.27
N PHE A 151 -16.11 -12.59 -11.21
CA PHE A 151 -16.28 -12.19 -12.60
C PHE A 151 -17.72 -11.73 -12.78
N LEU A 152 -17.93 -10.45 -13.04
CA LEU A 152 -19.22 -9.80 -13.17
C LEU A 152 -19.54 -9.56 -14.63
N VAL A 153 -20.74 -9.95 -15.06
CA VAL A 153 -21.25 -9.70 -16.42
C VAL A 153 -22.65 -9.10 -16.35
N ALA A 154 -23.09 -8.46 -17.44
CA ALA A 154 -24.47 -8.01 -17.55
C ALA A 154 -25.43 -9.21 -17.37
N ARG A 155 -26.50 -9.04 -16.60
CA ARG A 155 -27.41 -10.14 -16.23
C ARG A 155 -28.09 -10.73 -17.47
N ASP A 156 -28.39 -9.90 -18.47
CA ASP A 156 -28.99 -10.28 -19.75
C ASP A 156 -27.97 -10.66 -20.84
N SER A 157 -26.67 -10.74 -20.51
CA SER A 157 -25.64 -11.19 -21.45
C SER A 157 -25.72 -12.68 -21.77
N ASP A 158 -25.22 -13.03 -22.96
CA ASP A 158 -25.11 -14.41 -23.42
C ASP A 158 -23.98 -15.20 -22.72
N PHE A 159 -23.11 -14.56 -21.93
CA PHE A 159 -21.97 -15.20 -21.24
C PHE A 159 -22.44 -16.15 -20.12
N GLN A 160 -22.30 -17.47 -20.27
CA GLN A 160 -22.72 -18.44 -19.25
C GLN A 160 -21.55 -19.11 -18.54
N THR A 161 -20.36 -19.05 -19.13
CA THR A 161 -19.13 -19.66 -18.65
C THR A 161 -17.95 -18.70 -18.84
N LEU A 162 -16.83 -18.97 -18.18
CA LEU A 162 -15.62 -18.16 -18.37
C LEU A 162 -15.09 -18.28 -19.81
N GLU A 163 -15.25 -19.43 -20.46
CA GLU A 163 -14.89 -19.66 -21.86
C GLU A 163 -15.63 -18.75 -22.83
N ASP A 164 -16.84 -18.30 -22.48
CA ASP A 164 -17.61 -17.38 -23.33
C ASP A 164 -16.97 -15.97 -23.37
N LEU A 165 -16.02 -15.67 -22.47
CA LEU A 165 -15.33 -14.37 -22.40
C LEU A 165 -14.24 -14.18 -23.48
N GLU A 166 -14.09 -15.11 -24.42
CA GLU A 166 -13.18 -14.97 -25.56
C GLU A 166 -13.47 -13.69 -26.35
N GLY A 167 -12.49 -12.79 -26.43
CA GLY A 167 -12.60 -11.50 -27.10
C GLY A 167 -13.47 -10.46 -26.38
N ALA A 168 -13.96 -10.74 -25.17
CA ALA A 168 -14.77 -9.82 -24.38
C ALA A 168 -13.94 -8.60 -23.92
N THR A 169 -14.59 -7.44 -23.80
CA THR A 169 -14.01 -6.24 -23.20
C THR A 169 -13.98 -6.40 -21.69
N TRP A 170 -12.81 -6.24 -21.08
CA TRP A 170 -12.57 -6.50 -19.67
C TRP A 170 -12.23 -5.24 -18.89
N ALA A 171 -13.07 -4.91 -17.90
CA ALA A 171 -12.81 -3.87 -16.91
C ALA A 171 -12.19 -4.45 -15.62
N TYR A 172 -11.10 -3.83 -15.15
CA TYR A 172 -10.42 -4.19 -13.90
C TYR A 172 -10.05 -2.92 -13.12
N PRO A 173 -9.87 -2.99 -11.79
CA PRO A 173 -9.61 -1.82 -10.95
C PRO A 173 -8.25 -1.16 -11.23
N ASP A 174 -7.15 -1.92 -11.10
CA ASP A 174 -5.76 -1.47 -11.20
C ASP A 174 -4.92 -2.72 -11.51
N ALA A 175 -3.82 -2.58 -12.26
CA ALA A 175 -2.95 -3.70 -12.63
C ALA A 175 -2.22 -4.36 -11.45
N GLY A 176 -2.10 -3.68 -10.31
CA GLY A 176 -1.62 -4.22 -9.04
C GLY A 176 -2.69 -4.91 -8.19
N SER A 177 -3.92 -5.03 -8.69
CA SER A 177 -4.99 -5.71 -7.98
C SER A 177 -4.83 -7.23 -8.04
N THR A 178 -4.92 -7.88 -6.88
CA THR A 178 -4.84 -9.35 -6.79
C THR A 178 -6.07 -10.01 -7.39
N SER A 179 -7.27 -9.67 -6.89
CA SER A 179 -8.54 -10.20 -7.43
C SER A 179 -8.97 -9.52 -8.72
N GLY A 180 -8.67 -8.24 -8.86
CA GLY A 180 -9.08 -7.47 -10.02
C GLY A 180 -8.27 -7.78 -11.27
N TYR A 181 -7.00 -8.21 -11.17
CA TYR A 181 -6.10 -8.32 -12.32
C TYR A 181 -5.30 -9.63 -12.35
N LEU A 182 -4.51 -9.94 -11.32
CA LEU A 182 -3.61 -11.11 -11.31
C LEU A 182 -4.36 -12.44 -11.50
N TYR A 183 -5.38 -12.69 -10.67
CA TYR A 183 -6.15 -13.93 -10.75
C TYR A 183 -6.92 -14.06 -12.07
N PRO A 184 -7.65 -13.02 -12.54
CA PRO A 184 -8.24 -13.03 -13.88
C PRO A 184 -7.26 -13.35 -15.00
N LEU A 185 -6.09 -12.69 -15.05
CA LEU A 185 -5.06 -12.98 -16.05
C LEU A 185 -4.61 -14.43 -16.00
N ALA A 186 -4.31 -14.94 -14.80
CA ALA A 186 -3.88 -16.33 -14.65
C ALA A 186 -4.96 -17.33 -15.09
N ILE A 187 -6.22 -17.05 -14.78
CA ILE A 187 -7.37 -17.88 -15.19
C ILE A 187 -7.54 -17.84 -16.71
N PHE A 188 -7.52 -16.66 -17.33
CA PHE A 188 -7.60 -16.54 -18.78
C PHE A 188 -6.46 -17.28 -19.47
N ALA A 189 -5.22 -17.16 -18.97
CA ALA A 189 -4.05 -17.86 -19.49
C ALA A 189 -4.17 -19.39 -19.36
N ASP A 190 -4.58 -19.90 -18.20
CA ASP A 190 -4.74 -21.34 -17.96
C ASP A 190 -5.83 -21.96 -18.84
N MET A 191 -6.93 -21.21 -19.05
CA MET A 191 -8.04 -21.63 -19.91
C MET A 191 -7.78 -21.38 -21.41
N GLY A 192 -6.71 -20.67 -21.76
CA GLY A 192 -6.40 -20.28 -23.14
C GLY A 192 -7.36 -19.24 -23.72
N ILE A 193 -8.02 -18.45 -22.87
CA ILE A 193 -8.93 -17.36 -23.24
C ILE A 193 -8.10 -16.14 -23.65
N THR A 194 -8.34 -15.64 -24.85
CA THR A 194 -7.76 -14.38 -25.32
C THR A 194 -8.77 -13.25 -25.09
N ILE A 195 -8.58 -12.49 -24.01
CA ILE A 195 -9.44 -11.35 -23.70
C ILE A 195 -9.27 -10.23 -24.75
N GLY A 196 -10.32 -9.48 -25.00
CA GLY A 196 -10.34 -8.38 -25.97
C GLY A 196 -9.74 -7.09 -25.41
N ASP A 197 -10.48 -5.99 -25.57
CA ASP A 197 -10.07 -4.68 -25.06
C ASP A 197 -10.02 -4.67 -23.52
N LYS A 198 -9.04 -3.97 -22.96
CA LYS A 198 -8.79 -3.86 -21.52
C LYS A 198 -9.09 -2.44 -21.05
N VAL A 199 -9.84 -2.31 -19.95
CA VAL A 199 -10.24 -1.03 -19.34
C VAL A 199 -9.78 -1.01 -17.88
N GLU A 200 -8.76 -0.21 -17.59
CA GLU A 200 -8.38 0.09 -16.21
C GLU A 200 -9.35 1.14 -15.64
N ALA A 201 -10.22 0.70 -14.75
CA ALA A 201 -11.35 1.47 -14.24
C ALA A 201 -10.99 2.37 -13.06
N GLY A 202 -9.84 2.14 -12.41
CA GLY A 202 -9.33 2.92 -11.28
C GLY A 202 -9.82 2.48 -9.89
N GLY A 203 -10.69 1.47 -9.81
CA GLY A 203 -11.22 0.95 -8.54
C GLY A 203 -12.24 -0.17 -8.74
N HIS A 204 -12.50 -0.96 -7.69
CA HIS A 204 -13.49 -2.03 -7.77
C HIS A 204 -14.90 -1.50 -8.09
N PRO A 205 -15.40 -0.42 -7.45
CA PRO A 205 -16.71 0.14 -7.78
C PRO A 205 -16.81 0.55 -9.25
N GLN A 206 -15.73 1.10 -9.82
CA GLN A 206 -15.67 1.55 -11.22
C GLN A 206 -15.65 0.37 -12.19
N ALA A 207 -15.00 -0.74 -11.85
CA ALA A 207 -15.06 -1.97 -12.66
C ALA A 207 -16.50 -2.54 -12.69
N VAL A 208 -17.22 -2.51 -11.57
CA VAL A 208 -18.65 -2.88 -11.55
C VAL A 208 -19.49 -1.91 -12.39
N LYS A 209 -19.25 -0.59 -12.26
CA LYS A 209 -19.96 0.44 -13.04
C LYS A 209 -19.75 0.26 -14.55
N ALA A 210 -18.55 -0.10 -14.99
CA ALA A 210 -18.26 -0.33 -16.40
C ALA A 210 -19.16 -1.42 -16.99
N VAL A 211 -19.37 -2.52 -16.26
CA VAL A 211 -20.32 -3.58 -16.67
C VAL A 211 -21.76 -3.08 -16.59
N TYR A 212 -22.14 -2.44 -15.49
CA TYR A 212 -23.49 -1.89 -15.29
C TYR A 212 -23.91 -0.92 -16.41
N ASN A 213 -22.98 -0.11 -16.92
CA ASN A 213 -23.19 0.85 -17.99
C ASN A 213 -23.07 0.23 -19.40
N GLY A 214 -22.64 -1.02 -19.52
CA GLY A 214 -22.34 -1.67 -20.81
C GLY A 214 -21.09 -1.12 -21.51
N GLU A 215 -20.16 -0.53 -20.75
CA GLU A 215 -18.85 -0.06 -21.22
C GLU A 215 -17.83 -1.20 -21.32
N ALA A 216 -18.03 -2.26 -20.53
CA ALA A 216 -17.27 -3.51 -20.60
C ALA A 216 -18.22 -4.71 -20.55
N ASP A 217 -17.80 -5.81 -21.17
CA ASP A 217 -18.55 -7.07 -21.21
C ASP A 217 -18.40 -7.85 -19.91
N VAL A 218 -17.21 -7.78 -19.30
CA VAL A 218 -16.88 -8.40 -18.01
C VAL A 218 -16.10 -7.43 -17.13
N GLY A 219 -16.41 -7.45 -15.84
CA GLY A 219 -15.70 -6.71 -14.78
C GLY A 219 -15.18 -7.67 -13.74
N THR A 220 -13.99 -7.43 -13.19
CA THR A 220 -13.42 -8.28 -12.13
C THR A 220 -13.21 -7.48 -10.86
N ALA A 221 -13.63 -8.06 -9.74
CA ALA A 221 -13.55 -7.42 -8.43
C ALA A 221 -13.36 -8.43 -7.30
N TYR A 222 -13.31 -7.94 -6.05
CA TYR A 222 -13.34 -8.82 -4.88
C TYR A 222 -14.75 -9.38 -4.67
N PHE A 223 -14.82 -10.64 -4.26
CA PHE A 223 -16.03 -11.26 -3.76
C PHE A 223 -15.97 -11.35 -2.24
N SER A 224 -17.06 -10.95 -1.59
CA SER A 224 -17.34 -11.24 -0.18
C SER A 224 -18.68 -11.95 -0.10
N ALA A 225 -18.72 -13.07 0.61
CA ALA A 225 -19.91 -13.90 0.66
C ALA A 225 -21.12 -13.14 1.23
N PRO A 226 -22.32 -13.29 0.64
CA PRO A 226 -23.50 -12.61 1.14
C PRO A 226 -23.88 -13.12 2.54
N ARG A 227 -24.40 -12.22 3.38
CA ARG A 227 -25.03 -12.64 4.64
C ARG A 227 -26.41 -13.22 4.33
N LEU A 228 -26.57 -14.50 4.61
CA LEU A 228 -27.83 -15.21 4.43
C LEU A 228 -28.85 -14.82 5.53
N PRO A 229 -30.16 -14.95 5.27
CA PRO A 229 -31.18 -14.83 6.32
C PRO A 229 -31.06 -15.93 7.38
N GLU A 230 -30.66 -17.13 6.97
CA GLU A 230 -30.43 -18.29 7.83
C GLU A 230 -29.16 -19.03 7.40
N GLY A 231 -28.34 -19.44 8.36
CA GLY A 231 -27.08 -20.14 8.09
C GLY A 231 -25.98 -19.23 7.55
N ASN A 232 -24.93 -19.86 7.02
CA ASN A 232 -23.79 -19.18 6.41
C ASN A 232 -23.62 -19.68 4.97
N TRP A 233 -23.14 -18.80 4.09
CA TRP A 233 -22.73 -19.19 2.74
C TRP A 233 -21.57 -20.19 2.82
N THR A 234 -21.55 -21.17 1.91
CA THR A 234 -20.45 -22.12 1.75
C THR A 234 -19.98 -22.13 0.30
N VAL A 235 -18.73 -22.53 0.06
CA VAL A 235 -18.11 -22.54 -1.28
C VAL A 235 -18.83 -23.42 -2.32
N ASP A 236 -19.68 -24.34 -1.87
CA ASP A 236 -20.51 -25.19 -2.73
C ASP A 236 -21.82 -24.51 -3.18
N MET A 237 -22.15 -23.35 -2.61
CA MET A 237 -23.34 -22.58 -2.97
C MET A 237 -23.05 -21.71 -4.19
N ALA A 238 -24.12 -21.37 -4.93
CA ALA A 238 -24.01 -20.38 -6.00
C ALA A 238 -23.48 -19.04 -5.42
N PRO A 239 -22.58 -18.36 -6.14
CA PRO A 239 -22.00 -17.11 -5.65
C PRO A 239 -22.97 -15.93 -5.77
N ASP A 240 -23.89 -15.97 -6.74
CA ASP A 240 -24.85 -14.90 -6.97
C ASP A 240 -26.13 -15.05 -6.12
N ILE A 241 -26.88 -13.95 -6.01
CA ILE A 241 -28.20 -13.92 -5.39
C ILE A 241 -29.16 -14.83 -6.17
N PRO A 242 -30.00 -15.65 -5.49
CA PRO A 242 -31.00 -16.48 -6.15
C PRO A 242 -31.91 -15.67 -7.07
N ASP A 243 -32.17 -16.18 -8.28
CA ASP A 243 -32.91 -15.48 -9.33
C ASP A 243 -34.29 -14.97 -8.86
N GLU A 244 -34.96 -15.72 -7.99
CA GLU A 244 -36.26 -15.35 -7.43
C GLU A 244 -36.22 -14.13 -6.50
N LEU A 245 -35.05 -13.76 -5.98
CA LEU A 245 -34.86 -12.63 -5.06
C LEU A 245 -34.30 -11.39 -5.76
N VAL A 246 -33.86 -11.49 -7.02
CA VAL A 246 -33.19 -10.41 -7.75
C VAL A 246 -34.10 -9.17 -7.88
N GLU A 247 -35.39 -9.37 -8.17
CA GLU A 247 -36.35 -8.26 -8.29
C GLU A 247 -36.66 -7.58 -6.94
N GLU A 248 -36.37 -8.24 -5.81
CA GLU A 248 -36.53 -7.69 -4.47
C GLU A 248 -35.30 -6.89 -4.02
N CYS A 249 -34.23 -6.86 -4.81
CA CYS A 249 -33.00 -6.18 -4.45
C CYS A 249 -33.17 -4.66 -4.36
N GLY A 250 -32.68 -4.08 -3.27
CA GLY A 250 -32.68 -2.64 -3.08
C GLY A 250 -32.05 -2.22 -1.75
N LEU A 251 -32.00 -0.91 -1.52
CA LEU A 251 -31.48 -0.36 -0.27
C LEU A 251 -32.51 -0.49 0.86
N ASN A 252 -32.04 -0.88 2.04
CA ASN A 252 -32.81 -0.76 3.27
C ASN A 252 -32.76 0.69 3.83
N GLU A 253 -33.38 0.91 5.00
CA GLU A 253 -33.41 2.23 5.66
C GLU A 253 -32.01 2.73 6.06
N ASP A 254 -31.05 1.84 6.26
CA ASP A 254 -29.65 2.14 6.59
C ASP A 254 -28.75 2.28 5.34
N GLY A 255 -29.35 2.30 4.15
CA GLY A 255 -28.62 2.40 2.88
C GLY A 255 -27.82 1.14 2.52
N LYS A 256 -28.08 -0.01 3.15
CA LYS A 256 -27.45 -1.30 2.87
C LYS A 256 -28.19 -2.04 1.75
N LEU A 257 -27.46 -2.69 0.85
CA LEU A 257 -28.03 -3.43 -0.27
C LEU A 257 -28.50 -4.83 0.18
N PHE A 258 -29.80 -5.09 0.03
CA PHE A 258 -30.44 -6.35 0.41
C PHE A 258 -31.30 -6.89 -0.74
N CYS A 259 -31.38 -8.22 -0.84
CA CYS A 259 -32.25 -8.94 -1.77
C CYS A 259 -33.10 -9.95 -0.98
N GLY A 260 -34.34 -9.59 -0.67
CA GLY A 260 -35.14 -10.30 0.33
C GLY A 260 -34.41 -10.33 1.68
N GLY A 261 -34.00 -11.53 2.12
CA GLY A 261 -33.24 -11.72 3.37
C GLY A 261 -31.71 -11.65 3.23
N TYR A 262 -31.17 -11.55 2.01
CA TYR A 262 -29.74 -11.61 1.73
C TYR A 262 -29.12 -10.22 1.79
N ARG A 263 -28.03 -10.04 2.54
CA ARG A 263 -27.20 -8.82 2.43
C ARG A 263 -26.16 -9.04 1.34
N VAL A 264 -26.13 -8.16 0.34
CA VAL A 264 -25.10 -8.15 -0.70
C VAL A 264 -23.86 -7.45 -0.15
N MET A 265 -22.71 -8.09 -0.26
CA MET A 265 -21.48 -7.68 0.42
C MET A 265 -20.25 -7.71 -0.51
N ASP A 266 -20.42 -8.21 -1.73
CA ASP A 266 -19.45 -8.12 -2.81
C ASP A 266 -19.34 -6.70 -3.39
N ALA A 267 -18.51 -6.51 -4.42
CA ALA A 267 -18.19 -5.19 -4.95
C ALA A 267 -19.39 -4.43 -5.54
N ARG A 268 -20.50 -5.11 -5.87
CA ARG A 268 -21.74 -4.44 -6.30
C ARG A 268 -22.32 -3.55 -5.22
N SER A 269 -22.14 -3.92 -3.94
CA SER A 269 -22.58 -3.12 -2.80
C SER A 269 -21.93 -1.72 -2.77
N ALA A 270 -20.74 -1.55 -3.35
CA ALA A 270 -20.04 -0.27 -3.33
C ALA A 270 -20.67 0.81 -4.22
N ILE A 271 -21.56 0.43 -5.15
CA ILE A 271 -22.22 1.38 -6.07
C ILE A 271 -23.71 1.53 -5.79
N ARG A 272 -24.17 0.93 -4.69
CA ARG A 272 -25.59 0.78 -4.33
C ARG A 272 -26.36 2.10 -4.22
N GLU A 273 -25.70 3.20 -3.86
CA GLU A 273 -26.32 4.53 -3.74
C GLU A 273 -26.58 5.17 -5.11
N GLU A 274 -25.65 4.96 -6.06
CA GLU A 274 -25.74 5.48 -7.43
C GLU A 274 -26.55 4.56 -8.35
N ALA A 275 -26.47 3.26 -8.11
CA ALA A 275 -27.09 2.18 -8.89
C ALA A 275 -27.79 1.17 -7.94
N PRO A 276 -28.92 1.54 -7.32
CA PRO A 276 -29.64 0.66 -6.40
C PRO A 276 -30.20 -0.61 -7.06
N ASP A 277 -30.27 -0.64 -8.39
CA ASP A 277 -30.68 -1.77 -9.21
C ASP A 277 -29.48 -2.59 -9.77
N VAL A 278 -28.29 -2.44 -9.21
CA VAL A 278 -27.06 -3.10 -9.70
C VAL A 278 -27.20 -4.62 -9.77
N VAL A 279 -27.85 -5.27 -8.81
CA VAL A 279 -27.99 -6.74 -8.79
C VAL A 279 -28.93 -7.23 -9.89
N GLN A 280 -29.93 -6.42 -10.25
CA GLN A 280 -30.86 -6.67 -11.34
C GLN A 280 -30.17 -6.58 -12.71
N LYS A 281 -29.10 -5.78 -12.83
CA LYS A 281 -28.39 -5.58 -14.10
C LYS A 281 -27.06 -6.32 -14.20
N VAL A 282 -26.43 -6.68 -13.09
CA VAL A 282 -25.10 -7.29 -13.04
C VAL A 282 -25.13 -8.54 -12.17
N ARG A 283 -24.62 -9.65 -12.71
CA ARG A 283 -24.56 -10.95 -12.04
C ARG A 283 -23.14 -11.49 -11.95
N ILE A 284 -22.91 -12.36 -10.98
CA ILE A 284 -21.65 -13.09 -10.84
C ILE A 284 -21.68 -14.30 -11.79
N LEU A 285 -20.71 -14.36 -12.69
CA LEU A 285 -20.50 -15.45 -13.64
C LEU A 285 -19.74 -16.62 -12.99
N ALA A 286 -18.66 -16.30 -12.29
CA ALA A 286 -17.77 -17.28 -11.66
C ALA A 286 -16.96 -16.63 -10.53
N LEU A 287 -16.36 -17.48 -9.69
CA LEU A 287 -15.36 -17.09 -8.70
C LEU A 287 -13.99 -17.72 -9.01
N SER A 288 -12.91 -17.11 -8.54
CA SER A 288 -11.58 -17.76 -8.49
C SER A 288 -11.48 -18.81 -7.39
N SER A 289 -10.31 -19.42 -7.23
CA SER A 289 -9.93 -20.06 -5.96
C SER A 289 -9.69 -19.02 -4.86
N GLU A 290 -9.52 -19.51 -3.62
CA GLU A 290 -9.23 -18.67 -2.45
C GLU A 290 -7.96 -17.83 -2.64
N ILE A 291 -8.03 -16.61 -2.11
CA ILE A 291 -6.97 -15.61 -2.11
C ILE A 291 -6.67 -15.25 -0.65
N PRO A 292 -5.39 -15.23 -0.22
CA PRO A 292 -5.01 -14.68 1.07
C PRO A 292 -5.50 -13.24 1.21
N ASN A 293 -6.11 -12.91 2.35
CA ASN A 293 -6.64 -11.58 2.60
C ASN A 293 -5.56 -10.48 2.58
N ASP A 294 -6.02 -9.25 2.39
CA ASP A 294 -5.18 -8.04 2.39
C ASP A 294 -4.43 -7.91 3.72
N THR A 295 -3.22 -7.37 3.65
CA THR A 295 -2.33 -7.29 4.81
C THR A 295 -2.00 -5.85 5.18
N MET A 296 -1.97 -5.59 6.47
CA MET A 296 -1.21 -4.50 7.06
C MET A 296 0.25 -4.94 7.18
N SER A 297 1.13 -4.34 6.39
CA SER A 297 2.55 -4.69 6.23
C SER A 297 3.46 -3.55 6.66
N TYR A 298 4.65 -3.90 7.11
CA TYR A 298 5.66 -2.97 7.61
C TYR A 298 6.83 -2.85 6.62
N SER A 299 7.36 -1.64 6.48
CA SER A 299 8.65 -1.39 5.85
C SER A 299 9.79 -2.23 6.48
N PRO A 300 10.82 -2.62 5.72
CA PRO A 300 11.82 -3.62 6.12
C PRO A 300 12.53 -3.36 7.46
N ASN A 301 12.82 -2.11 7.79
CA ASN A 301 13.57 -1.74 9.00
C ASN A 301 12.67 -1.26 10.14
N PHE A 302 11.35 -1.37 10.00
CA PHE A 302 10.40 -0.88 11.01
C PHE A 302 10.65 -1.57 12.37
N PRO A 303 10.83 -0.84 13.48
CA PRO A 303 11.21 -1.41 14.78
C PRO A 303 10.21 -2.45 15.33
N MET A 304 10.70 -3.64 15.67
CA MET A 304 9.86 -4.78 16.09
C MET A 304 9.02 -4.50 17.34
N ASP A 305 9.58 -3.77 18.30
CA ASP A 305 8.88 -3.35 19.52
C ASP A 305 7.68 -2.44 19.22
N LEU A 306 7.81 -1.56 18.22
CA LEU A 306 6.68 -0.75 17.75
C LEU A 306 5.66 -1.59 16.98
N ARG A 307 6.09 -2.58 16.18
CA ARG A 307 5.15 -3.48 15.48
C ARG A 307 4.23 -4.22 16.45
N GLU A 308 4.77 -4.71 17.57
CA GLU A 308 3.96 -5.40 18.59
C GLU A 308 2.89 -4.47 19.20
N ILE A 309 3.27 -3.22 19.52
CA ILE A 309 2.35 -2.22 20.06
C ILE A 309 1.26 -1.87 19.03
N ILE A 310 1.64 -1.64 17.78
CA ILE A 310 0.73 -1.22 16.72
C ILE A 310 -0.22 -2.36 16.32
N ASN A 311 0.28 -3.59 16.21
CA ASN A 311 -0.56 -4.76 15.96
C ASN A 311 -1.63 -4.90 17.04
N ALA A 312 -1.26 -4.78 18.32
CA ALA A 312 -2.21 -4.84 19.41
C ALA A 312 -3.26 -3.72 19.34
N ALA A 313 -2.83 -2.49 19.05
CA ALA A 313 -3.72 -1.33 18.92
C ALA A 313 -4.69 -1.47 17.74
N ILE A 314 -4.23 -1.95 16.59
CA ILE A 314 -5.08 -2.19 15.41
C ILE A 314 -6.09 -3.31 15.69
N THR A 315 -5.66 -4.41 16.32
CA THR A 315 -6.56 -5.50 16.70
C THR A 315 -7.65 -5.03 17.67
N GLU A 316 -7.30 -4.22 18.67
CA GLU A 316 -8.27 -3.63 19.60
C GLU A 316 -9.20 -2.62 18.90
N TYR A 317 -8.65 -1.78 18.02
CA TYR A 317 -9.43 -0.80 17.26
C TYR A 317 -10.47 -1.47 16.37
N VAL A 318 -10.09 -2.51 15.61
CA VAL A 318 -11.02 -3.26 14.74
C VAL A 318 -12.12 -3.96 15.53
N ALA A 319 -11.88 -4.30 16.80
CA ALA A 319 -12.89 -4.86 17.69
C ALA A 319 -13.80 -3.80 18.35
N SER A 320 -13.55 -2.51 18.11
CA SER A 320 -14.28 -1.39 18.74
C SER A 320 -15.39 -0.86 17.85
N ASP A 321 -16.42 -0.26 18.48
CA ASP A 321 -17.51 0.41 17.76
C ASP A 321 -17.00 1.59 16.89
N ALA A 322 -15.89 2.21 17.28
CA ALA A 322 -15.32 3.36 16.55
C ALA A 322 -14.78 2.98 15.15
N CYS A 323 -14.42 1.72 14.94
CA CYS A 323 -13.93 1.26 13.64
C CYS A 323 -15.02 1.24 12.55
N ALA A 324 -16.30 1.21 12.94
CA ALA A 324 -17.43 1.24 12.00
C ALA A 324 -17.47 2.53 11.15
N GLU A 325 -16.76 3.58 11.56
CA GLU A 325 -16.61 4.84 10.82
C GLU A 325 -15.38 4.85 9.88
N THR A 326 -14.55 3.80 9.91
CA THR A 326 -13.27 3.72 9.18
C THR A 326 -13.06 2.34 8.53
N LEU A 327 -12.04 1.56 8.94
CA LEU A 327 -11.63 0.27 8.39
C LEU A 327 -12.76 -0.77 8.38
N CYS A 328 -13.67 -0.71 9.35
CA CYS A 328 -14.78 -1.65 9.49
C CYS A 328 -16.06 -1.17 8.78
N ASN A 329 -15.97 -0.10 7.99
CA ASN A 329 -17.05 0.39 7.15
C ASN A 329 -17.02 -0.28 5.77
N GLU A 330 -18.19 -0.59 5.21
CA GLU A 330 -18.32 -1.20 3.87
C GLU A 330 -17.93 -0.27 2.71
N ASN A 331 -17.89 1.06 2.96
CA ASN A 331 -17.36 2.02 2.00
C ASN A 331 -15.81 2.13 2.09
N PHE A 332 -15.19 1.47 3.07
CA PHE A 332 -13.75 1.29 3.20
C PHE A 332 -13.41 -0.19 2.93
N TYR A 333 -12.78 -0.91 3.86
CA TYR A 333 -12.29 -2.28 3.65
C TYR A 333 -13.14 -3.34 4.33
N ASP A 334 -14.13 -2.92 5.12
CA ASP A 334 -15.10 -3.79 5.78
C ASP A 334 -14.45 -4.87 6.68
N TRP A 335 -13.37 -4.51 7.38
CA TRP A 335 -12.70 -5.40 8.32
C TRP A 335 -13.61 -5.70 9.50
N THR A 336 -13.66 -6.97 9.91
CA THR A 336 -14.46 -7.40 11.07
C THR A 336 -13.60 -8.00 12.18
N ALA A 337 -12.40 -8.43 11.83
CA ALA A 337 -11.36 -8.89 12.73
C ALA A 337 -10.00 -8.77 12.05
N THR A 338 -8.95 -9.09 12.80
CA THR A 338 -7.58 -9.20 12.27
C THR A 338 -7.01 -10.55 12.67
N GLY A 339 -6.20 -11.13 11.78
CA GLY A 339 -5.57 -12.43 11.97
C GLY A 339 -4.05 -12.37 11.75
N PRO A 340 -3.31 -13.38 12.23
CA PRO A 340 -1.90 -13.51 11.92
C PRO A 340 -1.71 -13.83 10.43
N ILE A 341 -0.63 -13.33 9.86
CA ILE A 341 -0.22 -13.64 8.49
C ILE A 341 1.29 -13.70 8.38
N PHE A 342 1.78 -14.58 7.52
CA PHE A 342 3.19 -14.88 7.35
C PHE A 342 3.58 -14.78 5.88
N ASP A 343 4.86 -14.59 5.62
CA ASP A 343 5.38 -14.40 4.26
C ASP A 343 5.04 -15.59 3.33
N GLU A 344 5.05 -16.80 3.88
CA GLU A 344 4.78 -18.05 3.15
C GLU A 344 3.33 -18.13 2.68
N ASN A 345 2.40 -17.37 3.29
CA ASN A 345 1.02 -17.30 2.81
C ASN A 345 0.92 -16.72 1.39
N PHE A 346 1.96 -16.02 0.92
CA PHE A 346 1.99 -15.36 -0.38
C PHE A 346 2.79 -16.13 -1.44
N ASP A 347 3.30 -17.32 -1.15
CA ASP A 347 4.07 -18.11 -2.12
C ASP A 347 3.24 -18.48 -3.36
N GLY A 348 1.95 -18.77 -3.19
CA GLY A 348 1.03 -19.00 -4.31
C GLY A 348 0.90 -17.77 -5.22
N ILE A 349 0.87 -16.57 -4.63
CA ILE A 349 0.81 -15.31 -5.37
C ILE A 349 2.10 -15.12 -6.19
N ARG A 350 3.27 -15.38 -5.61
CA ARG A 350 4.56 -15.27 -6.32
C ARG A 350 4.63 -16.22 -7.51
N ILE A 351 4.14 -17.45 -7.36
CA ILE A 351 4.07 -18.43 -8.45
C ILE A 351 3.16 -17.93 -9.57
N LEU A 352 1.99 -17.38 -9.23
CA LEU A 352 1.08 -16.79 -10.22
C LEU A 352 1.73 -15.61 -10.95
N MET A 353 2.38 -14.71 -10.21
CA MET A 353 3.09 -13.56 -10.79
C MET A 353 4.20 -14.01 -11.76
N GLU A 354 5.02 -14.97 -11.36
CA GLU A 354 6.09 -15.52 -12.20
C GLU A 354 5.54 -16.16 -13.48
N ALA A 355 4.45 -16.92 -13.38
CA ALA A 355 3.79 -17.53 -14.52
C ALA A 355 3.22 -16.50 -15.52
N GLN A 356 2.76 -15.35 -15.02
CA GLN A 356 2.28 -14.24 -15.84
C GLN A 356 3.41 -13.27 -16.25
N GLY A 357 4.65 -13.49 -15.80
CA GLY A 357 5.77 -12.59 -16.05
C GLY A 357 5.62 -11.21 -15.40
N ILE A 358 4.81 -11.08 -14.35
CA ILE A 358 4.55 -9.79 -13.71
C ILE A 358 5.68 -9.43 -12.75
N THR A 359 6.14 -8.20 -12.92
CA THR A 359 7.10 -7.49 -12.08
C THR A 359 6.57 -6.08 -11.82
N LEU A 360 7.21 -5.29 -10.96
CA LEU A 360 6.81 -3.89 -10.82
C LEU A 360 7.12 -3.08 -12.09
N GLU A 361 8.16 -3.42 -12.85
CA GLU A 361 8.56 -2.65 -14.04
C GLU A 361 7.57 -2.78 -15.21
N ASN A 362 6.80 -3.86 -15.26
CA ASN A 362 5.86 -4.16 -16.34
C ASN A 362 4.42 -4.37 -15.85
N ILE A 363 4.10 -3.89 -14.64
CA ILE A 363 2.75 -4.03 -14.09
C ILE A 363 1.76 -3.25 -14.97
N GLY A 364 0.81 -3.97 -15.58
CA GLY A 364 -0.20 -3.38 -16.48
C GLY A 364 0.18 -3.31 -17.96
N GLU A 365 1.36 -3.76 -18.35
CA GLU A 365 1.81 -3.78 -19.77
C GLU A 365 1.16 -4.86 -20.65
#